data_AF-A0A202B281-F1
#
_entry.id   AF-A0A202B281-F1
#
_cell.length_a   1.000
_cell.length_b   1.000
_cell.length_c   1.000
_cell.angle_alpha   90.00
_cell.angle_beta   90.00
_cell.angle_gamma   90.00
#
_symmetry.space_group_name_H-M   'P 1'
#
loop_
_entity.id
_entity.type
_entity.pdbx_description
1 polymer ?
#
loop_
_entity_poly.entity_id
_entity_poly.type
_entity_poly.pdbx_seq_one_letter_code
_entity_poly.pdbx_strand_id
1 'polypeptide(L)'
;MCLSVRGAINDLQRRRCRKPTEYRDDNGRALYREEAIDALMDELAKGREVIPMHKGCGNPCKNSCQCKGFDYKAGGGCPGHPIEEKEAAHANP
;
A
#
# COMPACT_ATOMS: atom_id res chain seq x y z
N MET A 1 2.78 3.48 -8.57
CA MET A 1 2.86 4.20 -7.28
C MET A 1 2.45 3.27 -6.14
N CYS A 2 3.11 3.36 -4.99
CA CYS A 2 2.77 2.63 -3.78
C CYS A 2 2.70 3.59 -2.58
N LEU A 3 1.93 3.22 -1.55
CA LEU A 3 1.78 3.94 -0.30
C LEU A 3 2.59 3.24 0.79
N SER A 4 3.48 3.95 1.48
CA SER A 4 4.12 3.41 2.69
C SER A 4 3.10 3.30 3.81
N VAL A 5 2.93 2.11 4.38
CA VAL A 5 1.95 1.86 5.44
C VAL A 5 2.33 2.62 6.72
N ARG A 6 3.61 2.59 7.11
CA ARG A 6 4.12 3.38 8.25
C ARG A 6 3.99 4.89 8.00
N GLY A 7 4.26 5.34 6.77
CA GLY A 7 4.08 6.74 6.39
C GLY A 7 2.62 7.19 6.51
N ALA A 8 1.69 6.36 6.05
CA ALA A 8 0.25 6.60 6.13
C ALA A 8 -0.26 6.66 7.58
N ILE A 9 0.18 5.75 8.45
CA ILE A 9 -0.16 5.77 9.88
C ILE A 9 0.34 7.05 10.53
N ASN A 10 1.61 7.42 10.30
CA ASN A 10 2.19 8.63 10.87
C ASN A 10 1.47 9.91 10.40
N ASP A 11 1.07 9.96 9.13
CA ASP A 11 0.27 11.07 8.59
C ASP A 11 -1.11 11.14 9.26
N LEU A 12 -1.83 10.01 9.31
CA LEU A 12 -3.15 9.92 9.93
C LEU A 12 -3.14 10.30 11.41
N GLN A 13 -2.11 9.89 12.17
CA GLN A 13 -1.95 10.25 13.58
C GLN A 13 -1.75 11.76 13.79
N ARG A 14 -1.16 12.46 12.82
CA ARG A 14 -0.97 13.92 12.87
C ARG A 14 -2.24 14.69 12.47
N ARG A 15 -3.15 14.07 11.72
CA ARG A 15 -4.42 14.68 11.31
C ARG A 15 -5.36 14.83 12.52
N ARG A 16 -5.76 16.08 12.82
CA ARG A 16 -6.71 16.40 13.92
C ARG A 16 -8.18 16.47 13.46
N CYS A 17 -8.48 16.16 12.21
CA CYS A 17 -9.82 16.30 11.64
C CYS A 17 -10.73 15.11 11.98
N ARG A 18 -12.01 15.41 12.28
CA ARG A 18 -13.08 14.41 12.47
C ARG A 18 -13.76 13.98 11.17
N LYS A 19 -13.25 14.45 10.03
CA LYS A 19 -13.79 14.10 8.71
C LYS A 19 -13.34 12.69 8.33
N PRO A 20 -14.15 11.95 7.56
CA PRO A 20 -13.72 10.68 6.99
C PRO A 20 -12.48 10.91 6.12
N THR A 21 -11.60 9.92 6.12
CA THR A 21 -10.34 9.92 5.38
C THR A 21 -10.59 9.58 3.90
N GLU A 22 -9.53 9.63 3.11
CA GLU A 22 -9.55 9.18 1.71
C GLU A 22 -9.53 7.65 1.60
N TYR A 23 -9.23 6.94 2.69
CA TYR A 23 -9.24 5.49 2.74
C TYR A 23 -10.67 4.96 2.72
N ARG A 24 -10.86 3.86 2.00
CA ARG A 24 -12.14 3.16 1.90
C ARG A 24 -11.97 1.71 2.24
N ASP A 25 -13.00 1.12 2.86
CA ASP A 25 -13.08 -0.32 3.03
C ASP A 25 -13.43 -1.05 1.73
N ASP A 26 -13.50 -2.38 1.80
CA ASP A 26 -13.82 -3.24 0.65
C ASP A 26 -15.23 -3.00 0.09
N ASN A 27 -16.12 -2.41 0.88
CA ASN A 27 -17.47 -2.01 0.47
C ASN A 27 -17.51 -0.59 -0.11
N GLY A 28 -16.37 0.10 -0.17
CA GLY A 28 -16.25 1.46 -0.67
C GLY A 28 -16.67 2.53 0.33
N ARG A 29 -16.93 2.20 1.60
CA ARG A 29 -17.26 3.17 2.65
C ARG A 29 -16.00 3.91 3.08
N ALA A 30 -16.07 5.23 3.19
CA ALA A 30 -14.95 6.03 3.68
C ALA A 30 -14.70 5.76 5.17
N LEU A 31 -13.43 5.48 5.51
CA LEU A 31 -13.01 5.14 6.87
C LEU A 31 -12.71 6.41 7.67
N TYR A 32 -13.08 6.41 8.94
CA TYR A 32 -12.60 7.43 9.89
C TYR A 32 -11.12 7.21 10.24
N ARG A 33 -10.50 8.22 10.84
CA ARG A 33 -9.07 8.21 11.20
C ARG A 33 -8.65 6.95 11.94
N GLU A 34 -9.41 6.56 12.96
CA GLU A 34 -9.12 5.39 13.81
C GLU A 34 -9.27 4.09 13.02
N GLU A 35 -10.39 3.92 12.31
CA GLU A 35 -10.61 2.73 11.46
C GLU A 35 -9.54 2.59 10.36
N ALA A 36 -9.08 3.71 9.79
CA ALA A 36 -8.02 3.71 8.79
C ALA A 36 -6.65 3.32 9.39
N ILE A 37 -6.36 3.76 10.61
CA ILE A 37 -5.13 3.37 11.33
C ILE A 37 -5.18 1.87 11.63
N ASP A 38 -6.30 1.36 12.16
CA ASP A 38 -6.47 -0.05 12.49
C ASP A 38 -6.30 -0.93 11.24
N ALA A 39 -6.94 -0.55 10.12
CA ALA A 39 -6.78 -1.25 8.85
C ALA A 39 -5.33 -1.26 8.36
N LEU A 40 -4.59 -0.16 8.50
CA LEU A 40 -3.18 -0.10 8.12
C LEU A 40 -2.28 -0.91 9.06
N MET A 41 -2.62 -1.01 10.35
CA MET A 41 -1.93 -1.88 11.30
C MET A 41 -2.13 -3.35 10.96
N ASP A 42 -3.33 -3.75 10.52
CA ASP A 42 -3.59 -5.10 10.03
C ASP A 42 -2.74 -5.44 8.80
N GLU A 43 -2.50 -4.47 7.91
CA GLU A 43 -1.62 -4.64 6.76
C GLU A 43 -0.16 -4.83 7.19
N LEU A 44 0.32 -4.08 8.19
CA LEU A 44 1.64 -4.32 8.78
C LEU A 44 1.75 -5.70 9.45
N ALA A 45 0.71 -6.14 10.15
CA ALA A 45 0.68 -7.47 10.77
C ALA A 45 0.77 -8.60 9.73
N LYS A 46 0.27 -8.37 8.52
CA LYS A 46 0.41 -9.26 7.36
C LYS A 46 1.78 -9.17 6.68
N GLY A 47 2.71 -8.38 7.22
CA GLY A 47 4.05 -8.14 6.67
C GLY A 47 4.09 -7.18 5.50
N ARG A 48 3.03 -6.39 5.28
CA ARG A 48 2.92 -5.49 4.13
C ARG A 48 3.40 -4.10 4.49
N GLU A 49 4.61 -3.72 4.07
CA GLU A 49 5.16 -2.39 4.35
C GLU A 49 4.67 -1.31 3.38
N VAL A 50 4.17 -1.72 2.21
CA VAL A 50 3.63 -0.84 1.17
C VAL A 50 2.30 -1.34 0.59
N ILE A 51 1.40 -0.43 0.20
CA ILE A 51 0.12 -0.76 -0.45
C ILE A 51 0.14 -0.21 -1.89
N PRO A 52 -0.14 -1.03 -2.92
CA PRO A 52 -0.24 -0.53 -4.29
C PRO A 52 -1.42 0.45 -4.43
N MET A 53 -1.16 1.66 -4.94
CA MET A 53 -2.18 2.66 -5.27
C MET A 53 -2.30 2.79 -6.78
N HIS A 54 -3.12 1.94 -7.40
CA HIS A 54 -3.42 2.03 -8.83
C HIS A 54 -4.92 2.02 -9.05
N LYS A 55 -5.45 2.87 -9.94
CA LYS A 55 -6.91 3.01 -10.16
C LYS A 55 -7.59 1.70 -10.60
N GLY A 56 -6.85 0.78 -11.21
CA GLY A 56 -7.34 -0.56 -11.58
C GLY A 56 -7.02 -1.67 -10.56
N CYS A 57 -6.40 -1.35 -9.42
CA CYS A 57 -5.95 -2.33 -8.43
C CYS A 57 -6.52 -1.99 -7.06
N GLY A 58 -7.39 -2.84 -6.53
CA GLY A 58 -7.90 -2.78 -5.15
C GLY A 58 -7.17 -3.77 -4.23
N ASN A 59 -7.67 -3.95 -3.00
CA ASN A 59 -7.27 -5.06 -2.14
C ASN A 59 -8.41 -6.10 -2.13
N PRO A 60 -8.22 -7.31 -2.67
CA PRO A 60 -7.10 -7.77 -3.50
C PRO A 60 -7.14 -7.18 -4.93
N CYS A 61 -5.98 -7.16 -5.60
CA CYS A 61 -5.86 -6.52 -6.92
C CYS A 61 -6.66 -7.26 -7.99
N LYS A 62 -7.61 -6.59 -8.64
CA LYS A 62 -8.46 -7.17 -9.69
C LYS A 62 -7.76 -7.25 -11.06
N ASN A 63 -6.81 -6.35 -11.31
CA ASN A 63 -6.09 -6.29 -12.60
C ASN A 63 -5.08 -7.43 -12.80
N SER A 64 -4.82 -8.26 -11.80
CA SER A 64 -3.87 -9.34 -11.97
C SER A 64 -4.03 -10.41 -10.90
N CYS A 65 -4.25 -11.67 -11.32
CA CYS A 65 -3.96 -12.84 -10.49
C CYS A 65 -2.46 -12.90 -10.09
N GLN A 66 -1.60 -12.10 -10.73
CA GLN A 66 -0.14 -12.00 -10.56
C GLN A 66 0.32 -10.84 -9.67
N CYS A 67 -0.56 -9.99 -9.10
CA CYS A 67 -0.15 -9.31 -7.86
C CYS A 67 -0.12 -10.30 -6.67
N LYS A 68 -0.39 -11.59 -6.89
CA LYS A 68 0.23 -12.68 -6.11
C LYS A 68 1.74 -12.55 -6.27
N GLY A 69 2.39 -11.98 -5.25
CA GLY A 69 3.83 -11.67 -5.31
C GLY A 69 4.15 -10.20 -5.54
N PHE A 70 3.21 -9.28 -5.25
CA PHE A 70 3.60 -7.89 -5.00
C PHE A 70 4.69 -7.89 -3.93
N ASP A 71 5.88 -7.40 -4.28
CA ASP A 71 6.94 -7.30 -3.29
C ASP A 71 6.61 -6.12 -2.37
N TYR A 72 6.17 -6.48 -1.17
CA TYR A 72 5.84 -5.54 -0.12
C TYR A 72 7.06 -4.89 0.52
N LYS A 73 8.27 -5.27 0.10
CA LYS A 73 9.52 -4.57 0.45
C LYS A 73 9.73 -3.37 -0.46
N ALA A 74 10.55 -2.43 -0.01
CA ALA A 74 10.89 -1.22 -0.76
C ALA A 74 11.69 -1.57 -2.04
N GLY A 75 11.01 -1.91 -3.15
CA GLY A 75 11.66 -2.07 -4.46
C GLY A 75 10.93 -2.91 -5.51
N GLY A 76 10.24 -4.00 -5.15
CA GLY A 76 9.82 -4.98 -6.17
C GLY A 76 8.42 -4.78 -6.79
N GLY A 77 7.52 -3.99 -6.19
CA GLY A 77 6.24 -3.59 -6.82
C GLY A 77 5.35 -4.76 -7.28
N CYS A 78 4.35 -4.48 -8.14
CA CYS A 78 3.56 -5.55 -8.77
C CYS A 78 4.27 -5.97 -10.06
N PRO A 79 4.48 -7.27 -10.31
CA PRO A 79 5.15 -7.76 -11.53
C PRO A 79 4.34 -7.55 -12.82
N GLY A 80 3.17 -6.90 -12.75
CA GLY A 80 2.24 -6.67 -13.87
C GLY A 80 2.72 -5.72 -14.97
N HIS A 81 4.00 -5.34 -15.00
CA HIS A 81 4.66 -4.77 -16.17
C HIS A 81 6.02 -5.45 -16.32
N PRO A 82 6.51 -5.68 -17.56
CA PRO A 82 7.88 -6.11 -17.77
C PRO A 82 8.79 -5.12 -17.04
N ILE A 83 9.43 -5.61 -15.99
CA ILE A 83 10.51 -4.91 -15.31
C ILE A 83 11.64 -5.02 -16.32
N GLU A 84 11.88 -3.97 -17.12
CA GLU A 84 13.17 -3.91 -17.81
C GLU A 84 14.22 -4.00 -16.72
N GLU A 85 14.97 -5.10 -16.72
CA GLU A 85 16.12 -5.35 -15.86
C GLU A 85 17.15 -4.25 -16.11
N LYS A 86 16.97 -3.09 -15.49
CA LYS A 86 18.04 -2.12 -15.34
C LYS A 86 18.14 -1.70 -13.89
N GLU A 87 19.25 -2.18 -13.33
CA GLU A 87 19.99 -1.63 -12.21
C GLU A 87 19.60 -2.10 -10.82
N ALA A 88 19.66 -3.43 -10.65
CA ALA A 88 20.40 -3.99 -9.53
C ALA A 88 21.91 -3.66 -9.69
N ALA A 89 22.30 -2.40 -9.44
CA ALA A 89 23.70 -1.99 -9.41
C ALA A 89 23.93 -0.83 -8.45
N HIS A 90 23.90 -1.12 -7.15
CA HIS A 90 24.86 -0.49 -6.24
C HIS A 90 25.16 -1.44 -5.08
N ALA A 91 26.13 -2.31 -5.36
CA ALA A 91 26.94 -2.94 -4.33
C ALA A 91 27.77 -1.85 -3.62
N ASN A 92 27.89 -1.99 -2.29
CA ASN A 92 28.80 -1.25 -1.42
C ASN A 92 30.24 -1.18 -1.96
N PRO A 93 30.98 -0.14 -1.60
CA PRO A 93 32.29 -0.26 -0.96
C PRO A 93 32.16 -0.34 0.57
#